data_AF-A0A925R9T5-F1
#
_entry.id   AF-A0A925R9T5-F1
#
_cell.length_a   1.000
_cell.length_b   1.000
_cell.length_c   1.000
_cell.angle_alpha   90.00
_cell.angle_beta   90.00
_cell.angle_gamma   90.00
#
_symmetry.space_group_name_H-M   'P 1'
#
loop_
_entity.id
_entity.type
_entity.pdbx_description
1 polymer ?
#
loop_
_entity_poly.entity_id
_entity_poly.type
_entity_poly.pdbx_seq_one_letter_code
_entity_poly.pdbx_strand_id
1 'polypeptide(L)'
;MTDENTKTEQDQAAATKAPAAKKPAVNKRKKALVILMIIVIAGGWSGLRMFIKSKTHVETDNAFIEARILPVSSRVSGTVARVLVNDNQFVKQGQLLLEIDQS
;
A
#
# COMPACT_ATOMS: atom_id res chain seq x y z
N MET A 1 30.93 -87.15 -5.60
CA MET A 1 31.23 -86.03 -4.68
C MET A 1 29.96 -85.20 -4.54
N THR A 2 29.25 -85.42 -3.42
CA THR A 2 28.39 -84.49 -2.65
C THR A 2 27.18 -83.80 -3.31
N ASP A 3 26.02 -84.41 -3.08
CA ASP A 3 24.87 -83.94 -2.25
C ASP A 3 24.98 -82.52 -1.66
N GLU A 4 24.00 -81.64 -1.86
CA GLU A 4 22.70 -81.52 -1.17
C GLU A 4 22.79 -80.78 0.19
N ASN A 5 21.80 -79.91 0.41
CA ASN A 5 21.28 -79.39 1.67
C ASN A 5 21.93 -78.11 2.25
N THR A 6 21.26 -77.13 2.89
CA THR A 6 19.87 -76.63 3.03
C THR A 6 19.85 -75.79 4.32
N LYS A 7 19.06 -74.69 4.31
CA LYS A 7 18.52 -73.89 5.45
C LYS A 7 19.52 -73.11 6.33
N THR A 8 19.39 -71.79 6.51
CA THR A 8 18.38 -70.92 7.19
C THR A 8 18.95 -70.42 8.52
N GLU A 9 18.48 -69.24 8.95
CA GLU A 9 18.77 -68.47 10.19
C GLU A 9 19.94 -67.48 10.08
N GLN A 10 19.72 -66.18 9.84
CA GLN A 10 19.01 -65.17 10.66
C GLN A 10 19.81 -64.80 11.91
N ASP A 11 20.50 -63.66 11.87
CA ASP A 11 20.41 -62.56 12.84
C ASP A 11 21.49 -61.48 12.55
N GLN A 12 21.24 -60.26 13.03
CA GLN A 12 22.14 -59.12 13.18
C GLN A 12 22.12 -58.02 12.11
N ALA A 13 21.09 -57.18 12.26
CA ALA A 13 21.19 -55.74 12.44
C ALA A 13 22.56 -55.08 12.18
N ALA A 14 22.65 -54.29 11.12
CA ALA A 14 23.36 -53.02 11.15
C ALA A 14 22.87 -52.12 10.01
N ALA A 15 22.15 -51.07 10.39
CA ALA A 15 21.80 -49.98 9.49
C ALA A 15 23.07 -49.30 8.95
N THR A 16 23.36 -49.42 7.65
CA THR A 16 24.37 -48.60 7.00
C THR A 16 23.80 -47.20 6.78
N LYS A 17 24.06 -46.32 7.74
CA LYS A 17 23.74 -44.89 7.68
C LYS A 17 25.04 -44.10 7.63
N ALA A 18 25.48 -43.66 6.43
CA ALA A 18 26.41 -42.53 6.26
C ALA A 18 26.60 -42.16 4.77
N PRO A 19 26.90 -40.89 4.42
CA PRO A 19 27.25 -39.78 5.32
C PRO A 19 26.27 -38.59 5.23
N ALA A 20 25.89 -38.06 6.39
CA ALA A 20 25.22 -36.78 6.49
C ALA A 20 26.20 -35.66 6.09
N ALA A 21 25.86 -34.91 5.04
CA ALA A 21 26.56 -33.70 4.66
C ALA A 21 26.55 -32.70 5.83
N LYS A 22 27.73 -32.38 6.37
CA LYS A 22 27.91 -31.33 7.38
C LYS A 22 27.44 -29.99 6.78
N LYS A 23 26.28 -29.48 7.21
CA LYS A 23 25.86 -28.11 6.91
C LYS A 23 26.90 -27.15 7.50
N PRO A 24 27.38 -26.15 6.74
CA PRO A 24 28.38 -25.22 7.26
C PRO A 24 27.77 -24.46 8.44
N ALA A 25 28.42 -24.53 9.59
CA ALA A 25 28.03 -23.78 10.77
C ALA A 25 28.22 -22.29 10.49
N VAL A 26 27.14 -21.59 10.12
CA VAL A 26 27.25 -20.16 9.89
C VAL A 26 27.39 -19.46 11.24
N ASN A 27 28.47 -18.69 11.38
CA ASN A 27 28.72 -17.87 12.56
C ASN A 27 27.57 -16.88 12.77
N LYS A 28 26.72 -17.15 13.79
CA LYS A 28 25.53 -16.35 14.11
C LYS A 28 25.85 -14.86 14.29
N ARG A 29 27.04 -14.54 14.81
CA ARG A 29 27.56 -13.16 14.93
C ARG A 29 27.78 -12.47 13.57
N LYS A 30 28.33 -13.19 12.58
CA LYS A 30 28.50 -12.67 11.21
C LYS A 30 27.14 -12.43 10.53
N LYS A 31 26.19 -13.35 10.71
CA LYS A 31 24.80 -13.17 10.25
C LYS A 31 24.13 -11.95 10.88
N ALA A 32 24.26 -11.77 12.20
CA ALA A 32 23.70 -10.60 12.89
C ALA A 32 24.32 -9.28 12.41
N LEU A 33 25.64 -9.25 12.19
CA LEU A 33 26.33 -8.08 11.61
C LEU A 33 25.85 -7.75 10.20
N VAL A 34 25.66 -8.77 9.35
CA VAL A 34 25.14 -8.56 7.99
C VAL A 34 23.72 -8.01 8.02
N ILE A 35 22.85 -8.55 8.88
CA ILE A 35 21.47 -8.05 9.04
C ILE A 35 21.48 -6.60 9.53
N LEU A 36 22.30 -6.27 10.53
CA LEU A 36 22.44 -4.90 11.03
C LEU A 36 22.90 -3.95 9.92
N MET A 37 23.87 -4.36 9.11
CA MET A 37 24.39 -3.56 8.01
C MET A 37 23.32 -3.30 6.94
N ILE A 38 22.50 -4.30 6.61
CA ILE A 38 21.36 -4.15 5.71
C ILE A 38 20.33 -3.15 6.28
N ILE A 39 20.02 -3.24 7.57
CA ILE A 39 19.08 -2.31 8.22
C ILE A 39 19.61 -0.87 8.17
N VAL A 40 20.90 -0.66 8.45
CA VAL A 40 21.53 0.66 8.40
C VAL A 40 21.49 1.23 6.97
N ILE A 41 21.79 0.42 5.96
CA ILE A 41 21.72 0.85 4.56
C ILE A 41 20.27 1.20 4.17
N ALA A 42 19.31 0.33 4.50
CA ALA A 42 17.91 0.55 4.17
C ALA A 42 17.36 1.82 4.86
N GLY A 43 17.69 2.00 6.14
CA GLY A 43 17.33 3.19 6.92
C GLY A 43 17.97 4.45 6.37
N GLY A 44 19.28 4.41 6.08
CA GLY A 44 20.02 5.53 5.51
C GLY A 44 19.50 5.94 4.12
N TRP A 45 19.20 4.95 3.26
CA TRP A 45 18.62 5.19 1.93
C TRP A 45 17.23 5.83 2.01
N SER A 46 16.36 5.29 2.87
CA SER A 46 15.01 5.81 3.07
C SER A 46 15.04 7.24 3.64
N GLY A 47 15.88 7.47 4.65
CA GLY A 47 16.07 8.80 5.25
C GLY A 47 16.60 9.83 4.25
N LEU A 48 17.59 9.46 3.43
CA LEU A 48 18.13 10.34 2.39
C LEU A 48 17.08 10.70 1.33
N ARG A 49 16.29 9.71 0.88
CA ARG A 49 15.16 9.91 -0.04
C ARG A 49 14.12 10.88 0.53
N MET A 50 13.73 10.70 1.78
CA MET A 50 12.77 11.60 2.45
C MET A 50 13.34 13.01 2.57
N PHE A 51 14.59 13.16 3.01
CA PHE A 51 15.23 14.47 3.16
C PHE A 51 15.31 15.25 1.85
N ILE A 52 15.63 14.58 0.74
CA ILE A 52 15.65 15.21 -0.60
C ILE A 52 14.23 15.60 -1.04
N LYS A 53 13.22 14.75 -0.79
CA LYS A 53 11.83 15.08 -1.11
C LYS A 53 11.32 16.28 -0.32
N SER A 54 11.55 16.33 0.99
CA SER A 54 11.11 17.44 1.85
C SER A 54 11.73 18.79 1.45
N LYS A 55 12.89 18.80 0.78
CA LYS A 55 13.52 20.03 0.28
C LYS A 55 13.01 20.50 -1.09
N THR A 56 12.44 19.60 -1.88
CA THR A 56 12.08 19.87 -3.29
C THR A 56 10.58 19.98 -3.49
N HIS A 57 9.78 19.43 -2.58
CA HIS A 57 8.32 19.43 -2.65
C HIS A 57 7.79 20.17 -1.43
N VAL A 58 7.21 21.35 -1.66
CA VAL A 58 6.41 22.06 -0.66
C VAL A 58 5.05 21.40 -0.68
N GLU A 59 4.77 20.53 0.30
CA GLU A 59 3.43 20.03 0.52
C GLU A 59 2.65 21.09 1.34
N THR A 60 1.66 21.69 0.70
CA THR A 60 0.76 22.64 1.36
C THR A 60 -0.37 21.83 1.99
N ASP A 61 -0.22 21.51 3.28
CA ASP A 61 -1.21 20.73 4.04
C ASP A 61 -2.37 21.58 4.59
N ASN A 62 -2.24 22.90 4.54
CA ASN A 62 -3.21 23.82 5.17
C ASN A 62 -3.54 25.02 4.28
N ALA A 63 -4.22 24.76 3.17
CA ALA A 63 -4.81 25.81 2.35
C ALA A 63 -6.23 26.14 2.84
N PHE A 64 -6.33 26.82 3.99
CA PHE A 64 -7.59 27.43 4.42
C PHE A 64 -7.61 28.88 3.92
N ILE A 65 -8.63 29.24 3.15
CA ILE A 65 -8.90 30.63 2.79
C ILE A 65 -10.08 31.14 3.61
N GLU A 66 -9.90 32.27 4.27
CA GLU A 66 -11.01 33.00 4.88
C GLU A 66 -11.76 33.74 3.78
N ALA A 67 -12.92 33.19 3.37
CA ALA A 67 -13.76 33.80 2.34
C ALA A 67 -15.02 34.40 2.97
N ARG A 68 -15.25 35.69 2.73
CA ARG A 68 -16.50 36.36 3.10
C ARG A 68 -17.52 36.15 1.98
N ILE A 69 -18.49 35.27 2.19
CA ILE A 69 -19.63 35.11 1.27
C ILE A 69 -20.60 36.26 1.53
N LEU A 70 -20.72 37.17 0.56
CA LEU A 70 -21.75 38.21 0.55
C LEU A 70 -22.93 37.70 -0.27
N PRO A 71 -24.09 37.42 0.35
CA PRO A 71 -25.28 37.04 -0.41
C PRO A 71 -25.73 38.23 -1.27
N VAL A 72 -25.86 38.01 -2.58
CA VAL A 72 -26.46 38.98 -3.49
C VAL A 72 -27.92 38.62 -3.65
N SER A 73 -28.82 39.45 -3.12
CA SER A 73 -30.26 39.30 -3.36
C SER A 73 -30.59 39.73 -4.79
N SER A 74 -31.23 38.87 -5.55
CA SER A 74 -31.78 39.24 -6.85
C SER A 74 -32.91 40.26 -6.69
N ARG A 75 -32.90 41.33 -7.50
CA ARG A 75 -34.04 42.24 -7.62
C ARG A 75 -35.05 41.62 -8.58
N VAL A 76 -35.77 40.60 -8.12
CA VAL A 76 -36.82 39.92 -8.87
C VAL A 76 -38.18 40.17 -8.23
N SER A 77 -39.22 40.15 -9.07
CA SER A 77 -40.57 40.54 -8.70
C SER A 77 -41.31 39.56 -7.79
N GLY A 78 -40.68 38.44 -7.39
CA GLY A 78 -41.33 37.36 -6.63
C GLY A 78 -40.33 36.32 -6.09
N THR A 79 -40.83 35.36 -5.30
CA THR A 79 -40.04 34.30 -4.67
C THR A 79 -39.76 33.15 -5.65
N VAL A 80 -38.64 32.46 -5.50
CA VAL A 80 -38.32 31.28 -6.33
C VAL A 80 -39.24 30.13 -5.94
N ALA A 81 -40.05 29.64 -6.88
CA ALA A 81 -40.94 28.49 -6.68
C ALA A 81 -40.21 27.16 -6.88
N ARG A 82 -39.32 27.07 -7.89
CA ARG A 82 -38.61 25.84 -8.24
C ARG A 82 -37.31 26.11 -8.98
N VAL A 83 -36.27 25.33 -8.69
CA VAL A 83 -35.00 25.31 -9.43
C VAL A 83 -34.93 24.00 -10.21
N LEU A 84 -34.66 24.09 -11.52
CA LEU A 84 -34.73 22.98 -12.47
C LEU A 84 -33.34 22.50 -12.93
N VAL A 85 -32.28 22.98 -12.28
CA VAL A 85 -30.89 22.67 -12.62
C VAL A 85 -30.08 22.27 -11.41
N ASN A 86 -29.05 21.46 -11.64
CA ASN A 86 -28.07 21.06 -10.65
C ASN A 86 -26.78 21.86 -10.79
N ASP A 87 -25.95 21.82 -9.74
CA ASP A 87 -24.65 22.47 -9.74
C ASP A 87 -23.76 21.98 -10.89
N ASN A 88 -23.11 22.91 -11.56
CA ASN A 88 -22.20 22.66 -12.70
C ASN A 88 -22.86 21.94 -13.90
N GLN A 89 -24.18 21.93 -13.98
CA GLN A 89 -24.87 21.36 -15.12
C GLN A 89 -24.63 22.19 -16.38
N PHE A 90 -24.25 21.53 -17.48
CA PHE A 90 -24.17 22.17 -18.78
C PHE A 90 -25.57 22.48 -19.32
N VAL A 91 -25.85 23.75 -19.63
CA VAL A 91 -27.15 24.24 -20.08
C VAL A 91 -27.07 24.82 -21.49
N LYS A 92 -28.17 24.74 -22.24
CA LYS A 92 -28.29 25.30 -23.60
C LYS A 92 -29.10 26.60 -23.59
N GLN A 93 -28.91 27.43 -24.61
CA GLN A 93 -29.69 28.67 -24.75
C GLN A 93 -31.20 28.36 -24.83
N GLY A 94 -31.99 29.13 -24.08
CA GLY A 94 -33.45 28.96 -24.00
C GLY A 94 -33.92 27.86 -23.05
N GLN A 95 -33.02 27.16 -22.37
CA GLN A 95 -33.38 26.18 -21.35
C GLN A 95 -33.94 26.87 -20.10
N LEU A 96 -35.09 26.40 -19.63
CA LEU A 96 -35.69 26.87 -18.38
C LEU A 96 -34.82 26.45 -17.19
N LEU A 97 -34.46 27.41 -16.35
CA LEU A 97 -33.57 27.19 -15.20
C LEU A 97 -34.31 27.27 -13.86
N LEU A 98 -35.28 28.17 -13.74
CA LEU A 98 -36.08 28.36 -12.52
C LEU A 98 -37.46 28.92 -12.85
N GLU A 99 -38.40 28.72 -11.93
CA GLU A 99 -39.75 29.29 -11.95
C GLU A 99 -39.94 30.24 -10.77
N ILE A 100 -40.56 31.40 -11.02
CA ILE A 100 -40.86 32.43 -10.01
C ILE A 100 -42.35 32.34 -9.65
N ASP A 101 -42.65 32.37 -8.36
CA ASP A 101 -44.02 32.41 -7.84
C ASP A 101 -44.72 33.73 -8.22
N GLN A 102 -45.99 33.65 -8.63
CA GLN A 102 -46.76 34.76 -9.19
C GLN A 102 -47.79 35.36 -8.21
N SER A 103 -47.58 35.19 -6.90
CA SER A 103 -48.45 35.72 -5.84
C SER A 103 -48.49 37.25 -5.76
#